data_AF-A0A1Q5P5Z4-F1
#
_entry.id   AF-A0A1Q5P5Z4-F1
#
_cell.length_a   1.000
_cell.length_b   1.000
_cell.length_c   1.000
_cell.angle_alpha   90.00
_cell.angle_beta   90.00
_cell.angle_gamma   90.00
#
_symmetry.space_group_name_H-M   'P 1'
#
loop_
_entity.id
_entity.type
_entity.pdbx_description
1 polymer ?
#
loop_
_entity_poly.entity_id
_entity_poly.type
_entity_poly.pdbx_seq_one_letter_code
_entity_poly.pdbx_strand_id
1 'polypeptide(L)'
;MRKILIGLMAFLLLITLVPAKKAEASTGHHTVNVKTTLNVRENPSPRAKVVGSLKNGAVVYVYNTEPGGWSKIKYNNKAGYVASGYLTPNVSSSSSPSNSGGEKATVTASPSLNIRANPSPKAKIIGSLKKGATVYIHGTEPGGWSKIMYNGRYAYVASSYLKKEAQESTYYSYGGYAYADANNLNVRATASKNGKVIGQVNRGYEFYVYGTISNGWAEVSYNGRTAYVATEYLYFY
;
A
#
# COMPACT_ATOMS: atom_id res chain seq x y z
N MET A 1 -34.05 -56.19 40.60
CA MET A 1 -34.28 -56.70 39.22
C MET A 1 -35.09 -55.62 38.50
N ARG A 2 -34.72 -54.99 37.39
CA ARG A 2 -34.07 -55.44 36.15
C ARG A 2 -33.19 -54.32 35.59
N LYS A 3 -32.07 -54.73 34.98
CA LYS A 3 -31.21 -53.94 34.08
C LYS A 3 -31.95 -53.73 32.76
N ILE A 4 -31.88 -52.55 32.14
CA ILE A 4 -31.95 -52.43 30.67
C ILE A 4 -30.86 -51.46 30.21
N LEU A 5 -29.96 -52.04 29.41
CA LEU A 5 -28.86 -51.47 28.67
C LEU A 5 -29.36 -51.25 27.23
N ILE A 6 -29.35 -50.00 26.74
CA ILE A 6 -29.43 -49.64 25.31
C ILE A 6 -28.55 -48.38 25.23
N GLY A 7 -27.46 -48.27 24.47
CA GLY A 7 -27.17 -48.88 23.18
C GLY A 7 -26.84 -47.72 22.22
N LEU A 8 -25.56 -47.34 22.21
CA LEU A 8 -24.79 -46.84 21.07
C LEU A 8 -25.52 -46.02 19.98
N MET A 9 -25.30 -44.70 19.93
CA MET A 9 -25.06 -44.02 18.65
C MET A 9 -24.29 -42.71 18.85
N ALA A 10 -22.96 -42.81 18.72
CA ALA A 10 -22.12 -41.65 18.53
C ALA A 10 -22.44 -41.02 17.17
N PHE A 11 -23.01 -39.82 17.16
CA PHE A 11 -23.03 -38.98 15.97
C PHE A 11 -22.12 -37.79 16.22
N LEU A 12 -20.83 -38.03 15.97
CA LEU A 12 -19.81 -36.99 15.88
C LEU A 12 -20.12 -36.18 14.62
N LEU A 13 -20.86 -35.08 14.76
CA LEU A 13 -21.06 -34.11 13.69
C LEU A 13 -19.75 -33.33 13.52
N LEU A 14 -18.81 -33.91 12.76
CA LEU A 14 -17.65 -33.19 12.25
C LEU A 14 -18.17 -32.17 11.24
N ILE A 15 -18.49 -30.95 11.69
CA ILE A 15 -18.69 -29.82 10.81
C ILE A 15 -17.32 -29.53 10.21
N THR A 16 -17.06 -30.09 9.02
CA THR A 16 -15.96 -29.63 8.20
C THR A 16 -16.31 -28.20 7.81
N LEU A 17 -15.70 -27.25 8.51
CA LEU A 17 -15.71 -25.85 8.13
C LEU A 17 -14.94 -25.78 6.81
N VAL A 18 -15.65 -25.97 5.69
CA VAL A 18 -15.12 -25.67 4.37
C VAL A 18 -14.77 -24.19 4.42
N PRO A 19 -13.50 -23.79 4.30
CA PRO A 19 -13.15 -22.38 4.23
C PRO A 19 -13.85 -21.84 2.98
N ALA A 20 -14.89 -21.02 3.19
CA ALA A 20 -15.55 -20.32 2.12
C ALA A 20 -14.48 -19.55 1.35
N LYS A 21 -14.27 -19.95 0.08
CA LYS A 21 -13.35 -19.28 -0.83
C LYS A 21 -13.71 -17.80 -0.87
N LYS A 22 -12.87 -16.98 -0.24
CA LYS A 22 -13.06 -15.53 -0.09
C LYS A 22 -13.08 -14.89 -1.48
N ALA A 23 -14.27 -14.53 -1.97
CA ALA A 23 -14.43 -13.72 -3.16
C ALA A 23 -14.07 -12.27 -2.80
N GLU A 24 -12.80 -11.90 -3.01
CA GLU A 24 -12.34 -10.52 -2.86
C GLU A 24 -12.87 -9.68 -4.03
N ALA A 25 -14.06 -9.10 -3.85
CA ALA A 25 -14.52 -8.01 -4.69
C ALA A 25 -13.75 -6.73 -4.37
N SER A 26 -13.43 -6.03 -5.45
CA SER A 26 -12.61 -4.84 -5.55
C SER A 26 -13.40 -3.61 -5.05
N THR A 27 -12.76 -2.50 -4.69
CA THR A 27 -13.47 -1.21 -4.53
C THR A 27 -13.74 -0.57 -5.90
N GLY A 28 -14.68 0.36 -6.02
CA GLY A 28 -15.03 1.02 -7.30
C GLY A 28 -16.32 0.50 -7.94
N HIS A 29 -16.57 0.86 -9.20
CA HIS A 29 -17.81 0.48 -9.90
C HIS A 29 -17.83 -1.02 -10.22
N HIS A 30 -18.88 -1.70 -9.79
CA HIS A 30 -19.14 -3.10 -10.06
C HIS A 30 -20.51 -3.25 -10.69
N THR A 31 -20.61 -4.21 -11.60
CA THR A 31 -21.87 -4.64 -12.20
C THR A 31 -22.43 -5.82 -11.41
N VAL A 32 -23.71 -5.76 -11.06
CA VAL A 32 -24.44 -6.85 -10.41
C VAL A 32 -24.75 -7.96 -11.43
N ASN A 33 -24.42 -9.20 -11.09
CA ASN A 33 -24.67 -10.40 -11.90
C ASN A 33 -25.54 -11.39 -11.11
N VAL A 34 -26.84 -11.36 -11.37
CA VAL A 34 -27.84 -12.23 -10.72
C VAL A 34 -28.93 -12.63 -11.71
N LYS A 35 -29.58 -13.78 -11.49
CA LYS A 35 -30.71 -14.21 -12.34
C LYS A 35 -31.98 -13.41 -12.11
N THR A 36 -32.18 -12.88 -10.91
CA THR A 36 -33.40 -12.15 -10.52
C THR A 36 -33.07 -10.83 -9.84
N THR A 37 -32.79 -10.84 -8.54
CA THR A 37 -32.42 -9.65 -7.77
C THR A 37 -31.36 -9.99 -6.72
N LEU A 38 -30.54 -8.99 -6.37
CA LEU A 38 -29.54 -9.05 -5.31
C LEU A 38 -30.03 -8.22 -4.12
N ASN A 39 -30.18 -8.84 -2.96
CA ASN A 39 -30.62 -8.15 -1.75
C ASN A 39 -29.52 -7.23 -1.19
N VAL A 40 -29.91 -5.99 -0.87
CA VAL A 40 -29.11 -5.03 -0.10
C VAL A 40 -29.52 -5.15 1.36
N ARG A 41 -28.55 -5.35 2.26
CA ARG A 41 -28.77 -5.57 3.69
C ARG A 41 -28.15 -4.48 4.55
N GLU A 42 -28.68 -4.31 5.76
CA GLU A 42 -28.20 -3.30 6.72
C GLU A 42 -26.84 -3.65 7.34
N ASN A 43 -26.52 -4.94 7.45
CA ASN A 43 -25.26 -5.46 8.00
C ASN A 43 -24.68 -6.58 7.11
N PRO A 44 -23.37 -6.87 7.17
CA PRO A 44 -22.70 -7.92 6.39
C PRO A 44 -23.02 -9.33 6.91
N SER A 45 -24.30 -9.71 6.86
CA SER A 45 -24.79 -10.99 7.37
C SER A 45 -26.00 -11.48 6.58
N PRO A 46 -26.10 -12.79 6.29
CA PRO A 46 -27.25 -13.35 5.57
C PRO A 46 -28.56 -13.24 6.36
N ARG A 47 -28.48 -13.02 7.68
CA ARG A 47 -29.63 -12.84 8.59
C ARG A 47 -29.98 -11.37 8.83
N ALA A 48 -29.19 -10.42 8.30
CA ALA A 48 -29.45 -9.00 8.48
C ALA A 48 -30.70 -8.54 7.72
N LYS A 49 -31.37 -7.52 8.24
CA LYS A 49 -32.54 -6.88 7.62
C LYS A 49 -32.24 -6.49 6.17
N VAL A 50 -33.15 -6.84 5.27
CA VAL A 50 -33.11 -6.40 3.87
C VAL A 50 -33.63 -4.96 3.80
N VAL A 51 -32.83 -4.05 3.25
CA VAL A 51 -33.13 -2.62 3.13
C VAL A 51 -33.35 -2.18 1.69
N GLY A 52 -33.18 -3.11 0.74
CA GLY A 52 -33.46 -2.89 -0.67
C GLY A 52 -33.01 -4.04 -1.55
N SER A 53 -33.09 -3.83 -2.86
CA SER A 53 -32.69 -4.82 -3.87
C SER A 53 -32.08 -4.14 -5.09
N LEU A 54 -31.16 -4.85 -5.75
CA LEU A 54 -30.53 -4.46 -7.02
C LEU A 54 -30.93 -5.45 -8.11
N LYS A 55 -31.17 -4.93 -9.32
CA LYS A 55 -31.44 -5.75 -10.50
C LYS A 55 -30.14 -6.21 -11.15
N ASN A 56 -30.22 -7.27 -11.96
CA ASN A 56 -29.12 -7.66 -12.84
C ASN A 56 -28.66 -6.49 -13.72
N GLY A 57 -27.36 -6.34 -13.91
CA GLY A 57 -26.76 -5.24 -14.67
C GLY A 57 -26.69 -3.90 -13.93
N ALA A 58 -27.26 -3.78 -12.72
CA ALA A 58 -27.12 -2.56 -11.93
C ALA A 58 -25.64 -2.27 -11.63
N VAL A 59 -25.23 -1.02 -11.77
CA VAL A 59 -23.87 -0.57 -11.44
C VAL A 59 -23.88 0.02 -10.04
N VAL A 60 -23.04 -0.50 -9.16
CA VAL A 60 -22.88 -0.04 -7.77
C VAL A 60 -21.44 0.35 -7.49
N TYR A 61 -21.26 1.35 -6.63
CA TYR A 61 -19.93 1.69 -6.12
C TYR A 61 -19.66 0.91 -4.84
N VAL A 62 -18.62 0.08 -4.84
CA VAL A 62 -18.16 -0.69 -3.68
C VAL A 62 -17.09 0.09 -2.92
N TYR A 63 -17.35 0.39 -1.66
CA TYR A 63 -16.47 1.15 -0.76
C TYR A 63 -15.49 0.27 -0.02
N ASN A 64 -15.94 -0.91 0.40
CA ASN A 64 -15.14 -1.85 1.16
C ASN A 64 -15.65 -3.27 0.94
N THR A 65 -14.80 -4.26 1.20
CA THR A 65 -15.19 -5.67 1.28
C THR A 65 -14.90 -6.17 2.68
N GLU A 66 -15.96 -6.62 3.36
CA GLU A 66 -15.90 -7.15 4.71
C GLU A 66 -15.51 -8.65 4.70
N PRO A 67 -14.89 -9.15 5.79
CA PRO A 67 -14.74 -10.58 6.01
C PRO A 67 -16.08 -11.32 5.85
N GLY A 68 -16.05 -12.54 5.30
CA GLY A 68 -17.28 -13.33 5.09
C GLY A 68 -18.01 -13.07 3.77
N GLY A 69 -17.39 -12.37 2.81
CA GLY A 69 -17.89 -12.29 1.43
C GLY A 69 -18.98 -11.22 1.20
N TRP A 70 -18.91 -10.12 1.95
CA TRP A 70 -19.83 -8.99 1.83
C TRP A 70 -19.11 -7.76 1.29
N SER A 71 -19.77 -7.01 0.41
CA SER A 71 -19.30 -5.73 -0.10
C SER A 71 -20.19 -4.61 0.41
N LYS A 72 -19.58 -3.58 0.98
CA LYS A 72 -20.23 -2.35 1.41
C LYS A 72 -20.41 -1.42 0.21
N ILE A 73 -21.65 -1.01 -0.04
CA ILE A 73 -22.06 -0.13 -1.14
C ILE A 73 -22.79 1.11 -0.59
N LYS A 74 -22.92 2.15 -1.41
CA LYS A 74 -23.84 3.26 -1.15
C LYS A 74 -25.18 2.95 -1.81
N TYR A 75 -26.23 2.94 -1.01
CA TYR A 75 -27.60 2.66 -1.43
C TYR A 75 -28.53 3.68 -0.76
N ASN A 76 -29.28 4.45 -1.55
CA ASN A 76 -30.18 5.51 -1.06
C ASN A 76 -29.53 6.46 -0.04
N ASN A 77 -28.32 6.94 -0.34
CA ASN A 77 -27.49 7.80 0.53
C ASN A 77 -27.10 7.20 1.89
N LYS A 78 -27.30 5.90 2.11
CA LYS A 78 -26.85 5.16 3.30
C LYS A 78 -25.90 4.02 2.91
N ALA A 79 -25.20 3.48 3.89
CA ALA A 79 -24.41 2.27 3.70
C ALA A 79 -25.35 1.06 3.60
N GLY A 80 -25.08 0.18 2.63
CA GLY A 80 -25.72 -1.12 2.50
C GLY A 80 -24.70 -2.20 2.18
N TYR A 81 -25.05 -3.46 2.40
CA TYR A 81 -24.16 -4.60 2.24
C TYR A 81 -24.78 -5.61 1.28
N VAL A 82 -23.99 -6.08 0.32
CA VAL A 82 -24.39 -7.08 -0.69
C VAL A 82 -23.38 -8.21 -0.73
N ALA A 83 -23.80 -9.41 -1.16
CA ALA A 83 -22.88 -10.53 -1.29
C ALA A 83 -21.90 -10.31 -2.46
N SER A 84 -20.60 -10.30 -2.16
CA SER A 84 -19.52 -9.99 -3.10
C SER A 84 -19.45 -10.95 -4.29
N GLY A 85 -19.94 -12.19 -4.12
CA GLY A 85 -19.96 -13.21 -5.18
C GLY A 85 -20.84 -12.87 -6.38
N TYR A 86 -21.70 -11.87 -6.27
CA TYR A 86 -22.59 -11.41 -7.34
C TYR A 86 -22.13 -10.10 -8.00
N LEU A 87 -20.91 -9.63 -7.70
CA LEU A 87 -20.39 -8.39 -8.24
C LEU A 87 -19.20 -8.66 -9.18
N THR A 88 -19.27 -8.13 -10.40
CA THR A 88 -18.12 -8.11 -11.32
C THR A 88 -17.56 -6.69 -11.40
N PRO A 89 -16.26 -6.47 -11.16
CA PRO A 89 -15.66 -5.15 -11.30
C PRO A 89 -15.79 -4.65 -12.74
N ASN A 90 -16.28 -3.43 -12.91
CA ASN A 90 -16.25 -2.75 -14.20
C ASN A 90 -14.81 -2.25 -14.41
N VAL A 91 -14.00 -3.05 -15.10
CA VAL A 91 -12.63 -2.72 -15.45
C VAL A 91 -12.63 -1.81 -16.67
N SER A 92 -12.92 -0.53 -16.47
CA SER A 92 -12.53 0.48 -17.45
C SER A 92 -11.01 0.45 -17.57
N SER A 93 -10.56 -0.10 -18.68
CA SER A 93 -9.19 -0.04 -19.16
C SER A 93 -8.70 1.41 -19.17
N SER A 94 -7.43 1.59 -18.80
CA SER A 94 -6.69 2.85 -18.79
C SER A 94 -7.19 3.92 -17.81
N SER A 95 -6.58 3.96 -16.63
CA SER A 95 -6.22 5.23 -16.02
C SER A 95 -4.89 5.10 -15.30
N SER A 96 -3.98 6.03 -15.59
CA SER A 96 -2.66 6.13 -14.97
C SER A 96 -2.76 6.26 -13.45
N PRO A 97 -1.71 5.88 -12.70
CA PRO A 97 -1.58 6.19 -11.28
C PRO A 97 -1.72 7.70 -11.06
N SER A 98 -2.57 8.09 -10.11
CA SER A 98 -2.81 9.49 -9.73
C SER A 98 -1.56 10.15 -9.11
N ASN A 99 -1.29 11.41 -9.48
CA ASN A 99 -0.17 12.27 -9.05
C ASN A 99 -0.16 12.67 -7.55
N SER A 100 -0.82 11.93 -6.66
CA SER A 100 -1.13 12.41 -5.30
C SER A 100 0.01 12.16 -4.29
N GLY A 101 1.19 12.79 -4.48
CA GLY A 101 2.22 12.91 -3.44
C GLY A 101 3.07 11.66 -3.14
N GLY A 102 3.22 10.73 -4.09
CA GLY A 102 4.16 9.61 -3.97
C GLY A 102 5.50 9.89 -4.67
N GLU A 103 6.53 9.11 -4.33
CA GLU A 103 7.83 9.14 -5.01
C GLU A 103 7.69 8.55 -6.42
N LYS A 104 8.06 9.32 -7.45
CA LYS A 104 7.90 8.91 -8.83
C LYS A 104 8.88 7.79 -9.19
N ALA A 105 8.39 6.75 -9.85
CA ALA A 105 9.19 5.63 -10.31
C ALA A 105 8.69 5.08 -11.63
N THR A 106 9.58 4.40 -12.36
CA THR A 106 9.30 3.81 -13.67
C THR A 106 9.44 2.30 -13.60
N VAL A 107 8.49 1.59 -14.22
CA VAL A 107 8.46 0.12 -14.25
C VAL A 107 9.55 -0.42 -15.19
N THR A 108 10.40 -1.30 -14.69
CA THR A 108 11.50 -1.92 -15.46
C THR A 108 11.19 -3.34 -15.96
N ALA A 109 10.20 -4.03 -15.36
CA ALA A 109 9.83 -5.39 -15.72
C ALA A 109 9.29 -5.51 -17.16
N SER A 110 9.70 -6.58 -17.85
CA SER A 110 9.23 -6.93 -19.19
C SER A 110 8.56 -8.31 -19.18
N PRO A 111 7.42 -8.51 -19.84
CA PRO A 111 6.63 -7.51 -20.58
C PRO A 111 5.79 -6.59 -19.68
N SER A 112 5.50 -7.02 -18.44
CA SER A 112 4.71 -6.25 -17.48
C SER A 112 5.02 -6.62 -16.03
N LEU A 113 4.67 -5.73 -15.10
CA LEU A 113 4.73 -5.90 -13.66
C LEU A 113 3.32 -6.13 -13.10
N ASN A 114 3.14 -7.18 -12.32
CA ASN A 114 1.85 -7.48 -11.69
C ASN A 114 1.55 -6.52 -10.53
N ILE A 115 0.33 -5.98 -10.50
CA ILE A 115 -0.24 -5.25 -9.37
C ILE A 115 -1.05 -6.23 -8.51
N ARG A 116 -0.79 -6.25 -7.21
CA ARG A 116 -1.42 -7.16 -6.25
C ARG A 116 -2.20 -6.43 -5.18
N ALA A 117 -3.22 -7.11 -4.65
CA ALA A 117 -4.06 -6.57 -3.58
C ALA A 117 -3.34 -6.49 -2.22
N ASN A 118 -2.33 -7.32 -1.98
CA ASN A 118 -1.54 -7.37 -0.73
C ASN A 118 -0.04 -7.52 -1.06
N PRO A 119 0.88 -7.12 -0.17
CA PRO A 119 2.33 -7.21 -0.36
C PRO A 119 2.83 -8.65 -0.17
N SER A 120 2.42 -9.55 -1.06
CA SER A 120 2.78 -10.97 -1.02
C SER A 120 2.78 -11.58 -2.43
N PRO A 121 3.74 -12.48 -2.75
CA PRO A 121 3.81 -13.13 -4.05
C PRO A 121 2.61 -14.06 -4.30
N LYS A 122 1.91 -14.49 -3.25
CA LYS A 122 0.70 -15.33 -3.31
C LYS A 122 -0.59 -14.50 -3.36
N ALA A 123 -0.52 -13.18 -3.21
CA ALA A 123 -1.70 -12.32 -3.21
C ALA A 123 -2.37 -12.24 -4.59
N LYS A 124 -3.69 -12.03 -4.60
CA LYS A 124 -4.49 -11.85 -5.82
C LYS A 124 -3.91 -10.74 -6.70
N ILE A 125 -3.68 -11.05 -7.97
CA ILE A 125 -3.32 -10.08 -9.01
C ILE A 125 -4.60 -9.33 -9.40
N ILE A 126 -4.54 -8.00 -9.35
CA ILE A 126 -5.67 -7.10 -9.63
C ILE A 126 -5.42 -6.19 -10.83
N GLY A 127 -4.25 -6.28 -11.45
CA GLY A 127 -3.87 -5.54 -12.65
C GLY A 127 -2.42 -5.80 -13.03
N SER A 128 -1.95 -5.12 -14.07
CA SER A 128 -0.54 -5.11 -14.47
C SER A 128 -0.14 -3.76 -15.04
N LEU A 129 1.16 -3.47 -14.99
CA LEU A 129 1.79 -2.27 -15.52
C LEU A 129 2.77 -2.67 -16.61
N LYS A 130 2.70 -2.04 -17.78
CA LYS A 130 3.67 -2.29 -18.85
C LYS A 130 5.04 -1.72 -18.48
N LYS A 131 6.11 -2.28 -19.08
CA LYS A 131 7.44 -1.69 -19.02
C LYS A 131 7.39 -0.21 -19.41
N GLY A 132 8.08 0.65 -18.67
CA GLY A 132 8.11 2.09 -18.90
C GLY A 132 6.93 2.85 -18.30
N ALA A 133 5.92 2.18 -17.74
CA ALA A 133 4.84 2.86 -17.04
C ALA A 133 5.39 3.63 -15.83
N THR A 134 4.94 4.86 -15.65
CA THR A 134 5.21 5.66 -14.46
C THR A 134 4.22 5.33 -13.35
N VAL A 135 4.72 5.20 -12.12
CA VAL A 135 3.96 5.03 -10.89
C VAL A 135 4.44 6.00 -9.82
N TYR A 136 3.62 6.21 -8.80
CA TYR A 136 3.97 6.96 -7.60
C TYR A 136 3.95 6.02 -6.38
N ILE A 137 5.06 5.94 -5.67
CA ILE A 137 5.26 5.10 -4.49
C ILE A 137 4.86 5.91 -3.25
N HIS A 138 3.86 5.43 -2.51
CA HIS A 138 3.37 6.08 -1.28
C HIS A 138 3.88 5.40 0.00
N GLY A 139 4.78 4.43 -0.14
CA GLY A 139 5.40 3.71 0.95
C GLY A 139 5.98 2.37 0.51
N THR A 140 6.81 1.79 1.35
CA THR A 140 7.37 0.45 1.16
C THR A 140 6.90 -0.47 2.29
N GLU A 141 6.67 -1.73 1.97
CA GLU A 141 6.28 -2.77 2.92
C GLU A 141 7.38 -3.84 3.03
N PRO A 142 7.43 -4.61 4.13
CA PRO A 142 8.36 -5.72 4.31
C PRO A 142 8.34 -6.71 3.14
N GLY A 143 9.48 -7.35 2.87
CA GLY A 143 9.58 -8.33 1.79
C GLY A 143 9.69 -7.72 0.38
N GLY A 144 10.05 -6.44 0.28
CA GLY A 144 10.39 -5.81 -1.00
C GLY A 144 9.18 -5.37 -1.81
N TRP A 145 8.13 -4.86 -1.16
CA TRP A 145 6.92 -4.38 -1.82
C TRP A 145 6.82 -2.85 -1.76
N SER A 146 6.30 -2.24 -2.82
CA SER A 146 5.98 -0.83 -2.89
C SER A 146 4.47 -0.65 -2.97
N LYS A 147 3.94 0.25 -2.13
CA LYS A 147 2.54 0.66 -2.12
C LYS A 147 2.34 1.76 -3.15
N ILE A 148 1.43 1.56 -4.10
CA ILE A 148 1.08 2.49 -5.16
C ILE A 148 -0.41 2.80 -5.15
N MET A 149 -0.82 3.95 -5.69
CA MET A 149 -2.23 4.23 -5.95
C MET A 149 -2.64 3.65 -7.30
N TYR A 150 -3.62 2.74 -7.31
CA TYR A 150 -4.16 2.13 -8.53
C TYR A 150 -5.68 2.15 -8.49
N ASN A 151 -6.31 2.80 -9.47
CA ASN A 151 -7.77 2.97 -9.55
C ASN A 151 -8.40 3.46 -8.22
N GLY A 152 -7.79 4.49 -7.62
CA GLY A 152 -8.27 5.12 -6.38
C GLY A 152 -8.08 4.30 -5.09
N ARG A 153 -7.28 3.22 -5.11
CA ARG A 153 -6.92 2.46 -3.91
C ARG A 153 -5.43 2.18 -3.82
N TYR A 154 -4.96 1.87 -2.61
CA TYR A 154 -3.62 1.33 -2.44
C TYR A 154 -3.52 -0.12 -2.92
N ALA A 155 -2.52 -0.37 -3.73
CA ALA A 155 -2.15 -1.68 -4.24
C ALA A 155 -0.63 -1.87 -4.14
N TYR A 156 -0.14 -3.07 -4.43
CA TYR A 156 1.24 -3.45 -4.17
C TYR A 156 1.92 -4.02 -5.40
N VAL A 157 3.15 -3.58 -5.63
CA VAL A 157 4.04 -4.09 -6.68
C VAL A 157 5.39 -4.44 -6.08
N ALA A 158 6.14 -5.35 -6.69
CA ALA A 158 7.48 -5.69 -6.22
C ALA A 158 8.46 -4.53 -6.51
N SER A 159 9.12 -4.03 -5.47
CA SER A 159 10.00 -2.86 -5.52
C SER A 159 11.22 -3.08 -6.43
N SER A 160 11.67 -4.33 -6.59
CA SER A 160 12.80 -4.70 -7.46
C SER A 160 12.57 -4.37 -8.94
N TYR A 161 11.31 -4.14 -9.34
CA TYR A 161 10.93 -3.79 -10.71
C TYR A 161 10.57 -2.30 -10.88
N LEU A 162 10.91 -1.48 -9.89
CA LEU A 162 10.74 -0.04 -9.94
C LEU A 162 12.09 0.65 -9.95
N LYS A 163 12.30 1.53 -10.93
CA LYS A 163 13.39 2.49 -10.94
C LYS A 163 12.86 3.83 -10.47
N LYS A 164 13.17 4.21 -9.24
CA LYS A 164 12.86 5.53 -8.69
C LYS A 164 13.54 6.59 -9.54
N GLU A 165 12.82 7.66 -9.88
CA GLU A 165 13.45 8.83 -10.46
C GLU A 165 14.23 9.54 -9.37
N ALA A 166 15.43 10.02 -9.70
CA ALA A 166 16.16 10.90 -8.79
C ALA A 166 15.28 12.14 -8.60
N GLN A 167 14.94 12.47 -7.35
CA GLN A 167 14.32 13.76 -7.10
C GLN A 167 15.36 14.83 -7.41
N GLU A 168 15.03 15.71 -8.35
CA GLU A 168 15.80 16.92 -8.60
C GLU A 168 15.87 17.69 -7.27
N SER A 169 17.09 17.79 -6.74
CA SER A 169 17.34 18.48 -5.49
C SER A 169 18.07 19.78 -5.79
N THR A 170 17.46 20.89 -5.40
CA THR A 170 18.12 22.21 -5.44
C THR A 170 19.24 22.31 -4.40
N TYR A 171 20.34 22.92 -4.79
CA TYR A 171 21.49 23.24 -3.94
C TYR A 171 21.45 24.72 -3.53
N TYR A 172 21.59 24.99 -2.24
CA TYR A 172 21.65 26.32 -1.67
C TYR A 172 23.05 26.53 -1.08
N SER A 173 23.82 27.44 -1.65
CA SER A 173 25.11 27.84 -1.08
C SER A 173 24.90 28.42 0.31
N TYR A 174 25.79 28.07 1.26
CA TYR A 174 25.79 28.60 2.62
C TYR A 174 27.11 29.32 2.92
N GLY A 175 28.23 28.59 2.92
CA GLY A 175 29.55 29.17 3.18
C GLY A 175 29.71 29.68 4.62
N GLY A 176 29.69 28.78 5.59
CA GLY A 176 29.80 29.13 7.01
C GLY A 176 30.02 27.91 7.88
N TYR A 177 29.76 28.02 9.18
CA TYR A 177 29.97 26.93 10.12
C TYR A 177 28.67 26.42 10.74
N ALA A 178 28.68 25.16 11.16
CA ALA A 178 27.61 24.56 11.94
C ALA A 178 28.19 23.53 12.92
N TYR A 179 27.60 23.40 14.10
CA TYR A 179 27.94 22.33 15.04
C TYR A 179 26.96 21.17 14.94
N ALA A 180 27.45 19.95 15.16
CA ALA A 180 26.59 18.79 15.34
C ALA A 180 25.75 18.92 16.63
N ASP A 181 24.42 18.81 16.53
CA ASP A 181 23.51 18.78 17.68
C ASP A 181 23.05 17.34 18.03
N ALA A 182 23.86 16.35 17.65
CA ALA A 182 23.60 14.95 17.97
C ALA A 182 24.89 14.20 18.27
N ASN A 183 24.79 13.19 19.13
CA ASN A 183 25.87 12.22 19.36
C ASN A 183 25.81 11.12 18.30
N ASN A 184 26.98 10.59 17.92
CA ASN A 184 27.13 9.55 16.89
C ASN A 184 26.53 9.92 15.52
N LEU A 185 26.55 11.21 15.16
CA LEU A 185 26.06 11.70 13.87
C LEU A 185 26.90 11.10 12.73
N ASN A 186 26.23 10.39 11.83
CA ASN A 186 26.88 9.78 10.67
C ASN A 186 27.31 10.84 9.64
N VAL A 187 28.59 10.80 9.28
CA VAL A 187 29.17 11.54 8.14
C VAL A 187 29.23 10.59 6.94
N ARG A 188 28.66 11.00 5.81
CA ARG A 188 28.46 10.13 4.63
C ARG A 188 29.16 10.65 3.39
N ALA A 189 29.49 9.73 2.49
CA ALA A 189 30.10 10.04 1.20
C ALA A 189 29.12 10.64 0.17
N THR A 190 27.81 10.48 0.37
CA THR A 190 26.77 11.03 -0.51
C THR A 190 25.59 11.57 0.31
N ALA A 191 24.86 12.53 -0.26
CA ALA A 191 23.66 13.16 0.31
C ALA A 191 22.44 12.20 0.31
N SER A 192 22.56 11.06 1.00
CA SER A 192 21.54 10.03 1.05
C SER A 192 21.60 9.20 2.33
N LYS A 193 20.44 8.78 2.85
CA LYS A 193 20.33 7.87 4.00
C LYS A 193 20.99 6.51 3.74
N ASN A 194 21.10 6.13 2.47
CA ASN A 194 21.75 4.90 2.02
C ASN A 194 23.22 5.13 1.59
N GLY A 195 23.72 6.37 1.68
CA GLY A 195 25.11 6.70 1.37
C GLY A 195 26.08 6.03 2.34
N LYS A 196 27.26 5.61 1.84
CA LYS A 196 28.31 4.98 2.66
C LYS A 196 28.69 5.90 3.82
N VAL A 197 28.66 5.39 5.05
CA VAL A 197 29.19 6.07 6.24
C VAL A 197 30.71 6.06 6.17
N ILE A 198 31.33 7.24 6.28
CA ILE A 198 32.79 7.44 6.21
C ILE A 198 33.36 7.99 7.53
N GLY A 199 32.49 8.33 8.48
CA GLY A 199 32.88 8.79 9.81
C GLY A 199 31.66 8.98 10.70
N GLN A 200 31.90 9.18 11.99
CA GLN A 200 30.89 9.59 12.95
C GLN A 200 31.48 10.68 13.85
N VAL A 201 30.65 11.65 14.20
CA VAL A 201 31.03 12.75 15.11
C VAL A 201 30.05 12.85 16.26
N ASN A 202 30.46 13.50 17.35
CA ASN A 202 29.61 13.75 18.51
C ASN A 202 29.15 15.20 18.57
N ARG A 203 28.20 15.47 19.48
CA ARG A 203 27.66 16.81 19.68
C ARG A 203 28.79 17.82 19.93
N GLY A 204 28.67 18.99 19.30
CA GLY A 204 29.66 20.06 19.37
C GLY A 204 30.81 19.93 18.37
N TYR A 205 30.88 18.87 17.56
CA TYR A 205 31.81 18.82 16.44
C TYR A 205 31.47 19.90 15.41
N GLU A 206 32.46 20.72 15.05
CA GLU A 206 32.31 21.82 14.10
C GLU A 206 32.53 21.35 12.66
N PHE A 207 31.62 21.73 11.77
CA PHE A 207 31.75 21.56 10.33
C PHE A 207 31.86 22.92 9.65
N TYR A 208 32.75 23.03 8.67
CA TYR A 208 32.58 24.02 7.62
C TYR A 208 31.55 23.49 6.61
N VAL A 209 30.49 24.25 6.38
CA VAL A 209 29.37 23.91 5.50
C VAL A 209 29.45 24.73 4.22
N TYR A 210 29.62 24.04 3.09
CA TYR A 210 29.62 24.66 1.76
C TYR A 210 28.20 25.07 1.35
N GLY A 211 27.22 24.21 1.58
CA GLY A 211 25.83 24.44 1.22
C GLY A 211 24.89 23.36 1.72
N THR A 212 23.61 23.56 1.49
CA THR A 212 22.54 22.61 1.81
C THR A 212 21.79 22.18 0.56
N ILE A 213 21.21 20.99 0.62
CA ILE A 213 20.45 20.37 -0.46
C ILE A 213 19.02 20.22 0.03
N SER A 214 18.04 20.57 -0.80
CA SER A 214 16.60 20.51 -0.48
C SER A 214 16.10 19.15 0.01
N ASN A 215 16.86 18.08 -0.21
CA ASN A 215 16.58 16.74 0.32
C ASN A 215 17.02 16.54 1.79
N GLY A 216 17.43 17.61 2.49
CA GLY A 216 17.76 17.59 3.93
C GLY A 216 19.21 17.23 4.26
N TRP A 217 20.14 17.49 3.34
CA TRP A 217 21.57 17.21 3.53
C TRP A 217 22.41 18.48 3.43
N ALA A 218 23.47 18.58 4.23
CA ALA A 218 24.49 19.61 4.12
C ALA A 218 25.77 19.00 3.52
N GLU A 219 26.39 19.72 2.58
CA GLU A 219 27.73 19.44 2.08
C GLU A 219 28.75 20.11 3.00
N VAL A 220 29.65 19.31 3.57
CA VAL A 220 30.57 19.75 4.62
C VAL A 220 32.01 19.32 4.32
N SER A 221 32.96 20.04 4.90
CA SER A 221 34.36 19.59 4.97
C SER A 221 34.53 18.63 6.14
N TYR A 222 35.04 17.43 5.87
CA TYR A 222 35.38 16.43 6.88
C TYR A 222 36.70 15.74 6.51
N ASN A 223 37.69 15.84 7.40
CA ASN A 223 39.05 15.30 7.19
C ASN A 223 39.66 15.69 5.83
N GLY A 224 39.47 16.96 5.43
CA GLY A 224 40.00 17.50 4.17
C GLY A 224 39.29 17.02 2.90
N ARG A 225 38.09 16.43 3.02
CA ARG A 225 37.28 15.97 1.89
C ARG A 225 35.85 16.45 2.02
N THR A 226 35.17 16.59 0.89
CA THR A 226 33.72 16.79 0.84
C THR A 226 33.00 15.57 1.41
N ALA A 227 32.04 15.83 2.29
CA ALA A 227 31.17 14.84 2.90
C ALA A 227 29.76 15.40 3.10
N TYR A 228 28.84 14.55 3.57
CA TYR A 228 27.44 14.91 3.75
C TYR A 228 26.91 14.48 5.11
N VAL A 229 26.18 15.39 5.75
CA VAL A 229 25.49 15.17 7.03
C VAL A 229 24.05 15.67 6.93
N ALA A 230 23.12 15.06 7.67
CA ALA A 230 21.72 15.47 7.62
C ALA A 230 21.50 16.79 8.37
N THR A 231 20.83 17.76 7.73
CA THR A 231 20.67 19.13 8.25
C THR A 231 19.85 19.19 9.53
N GLU A 232 18.96 18.22 9.76
CA GLU A 232 18.14 18.10 10.98
C GLU A 232 18.98 17.91 12.26
N TYR A 233 20.26 17.55 12.14
CA TYR A 233 21.18 17.37 13.27
C TYR A 233 22.29 18.44 13.32
N LEU A 234 22.10 19.56 12.62
CA LEU A 234 23.04 20.68 12.61
C LEU A 234 22.43 21.91 13.25
N TYR A 235 23.25 22.66 13.99
CA TYR A 235 22.97 24.01 14.44
C TYR A 235 23.88 24.99 13.69
N PHE A 236 23.29 25.80 12.81
CA PHE A 236 23.97 26.81 11.98
C PHE A 236 24.12 28.13 12.75
N TYR A 237 25.25 28.83 12.55
CA TYR A 237 25.55 30.13 13.17
C TYR A 237 26.43 31.00 12.27
#